data_AF-A0A060DRQ4-F1
#
_entry.id   AF-A0A060DRQ4-F1
#
_cell.length_a   1.000
_cell.length_b   1.000
_cell.length_c   1.000
_cell.angle_alpha   90.00
_cell.angle_beta   90.00
_cell.angle_gamma   90.00
#
_symmetry.space_group_name_H-M   'P 1'
#
loop_
_entity.id
_entity.type
_entity.pdbx_description
1 polymer ?
#
loop_
_entity_poly.entity_id
_entity_poly.type
_entity_poly.pdbx_seq_one_letter_code
_entity_poly.pdbx_strand_id
1 'polypeptide(L)'
;MPKLGERNDNEMWRIKSKPRQGRVLHVRSGMSAEQTLALRVGLVIVLIALVIAVFWFDRDGLKDQIDGHVSFPDILYFAMITVTTVGYGDIVPVSHTARLIDAFAVTPIRIFIWFIFLGTAYEFVVQRIIEDFRMSRIQKHLQGHIVLCGFGHSGFIAAQETVAKGHPCERIVVIDQSEERIRLAAEAGFIGLLGDATSEEILTRACVGSAKTVIVSSGRDDTTILVILTVRHLSAGTKIVGNIKQEENIKLAKLSGADLVVSPPRIGGYLMADAVETSHATPFLCDLMSVGGQMVLTERPAAQDEIGKTMAMATAGVVVQIHSNGRAIPFTERHRHIIQPGDLLLVISSAHGDGKAEGQ
;
A
#
# COMPACT_ATOMS: atom_id res chain seq x y z
N MET A 1 -25.78 4.12 -44.25
CA MET A 1 -26.09 3.41 -43.00
C MET A 1 -25.81 1.93 -43.17
N PRO A 2 -24.73 1.42 -42.57
CA PRO A 2 -24.79 0.19 -41.81
C PRO A 2 -24.21 0.39 -40.40
N LYS A 3 -24.64 -0.50 -39.50
CA LYS A 3 -24.61 -0.39 -38.03
C LYS A 3 -23.19 -0.39 -37.45
N LEU A 4 -22.89 0.59 -36.58
CA LEU A 4 -21.79 0.48 -35.62
C LEU A 4 -22.08 -0.73 -34.73
N GLY A 5 -21.21 -1.74 -34.79
CA GLY A 5 -21.23 -2.83 -33.82
C GLY A 5 -20.88 -2.26 -32.44
N GLU A 6 -21.74 -2.55 -31.46
CA GLU A 6 -21.45 -2.40 -30.05
C GLU A 6 -20.15 -3.15 -29.74
N ARG A 7 -19.05 -2.41 -29.60
CA ARG A 7 -17.82 -2.92 -29.02
C ARG A 7 -18.04 -2.94 -27.52
N ASN A 8 -18.05 -4.14 -26.98
CA ASN A 8 -18.22 -4.42 -25.57
C ASN A 8 -17.06 -3.78 -24.78
N ASP A 9 -17.35 -2.76 -23.95
CA ASP A 9 -16.35 -2.01 -23.17
C ASP A 9 -15.55 -2.88 -22.17
N ASN A 10 -16.00 -4.11 -21.95
CA ASN A 10 -15.37 -5.06 -21.03
C ASN A 10 -14.09 -5.73 -21.56
N GLU A 11 -13.69 -5.53 -22.82
CA GLU A 11 -12.49 -6.19 -23.39
C GLU A 11 -11.25 -5.29 -23.52
N MET A 12 -11.32 -4.00 -23.18
CA MET A 12 -10.24 -3.04 -23.43
C MET A 12 -9.09 -3.06 -22.37
N TRP A 13 -9.23 -3.79 -21.26
CA TRP A 13 -8.33 -3.67 -20.11
C TRP A 13 -7.42 -4.88 -19.83
N ARG A 14 -7.24 -5.79 -20.80
CA ARG A 14 -6.24 -6.87 -20.67
C ARG A 14 -4.82 -6.33 -20.86
N ILE A 15 -4.17 -5.98 -19.75
CA ILE A 15 -2.73 -5.76 -19.64
C ILE A 15 -2.01 -6.95 -20.30
N LYS A 16 -1.41 -6.75 -21.49
CA LYS A 16 -0.57 -7.75 -22.20
C LYS A 16 0.84 -7.85 -21.61
N SER A 17 0.96 -7.89 -20.30
CA SER A 17 2.18 -8.35 -19.63
C SER A 17 1.79 -9.51 -18.73
N LYS A 18 2.43 -10.68 -18.91
CA LYS A 18 2.32 -11.80 -17.96
C LYS A 18 2.44 -11.21 -16.55
N PRO A 19 1.43 -11.37 -15.66
CA PRO A 19 1.53 -10.86 -14.32
C PRO A 19 2.66 -11.63 -13.63
N ARG A 20 3.83 -11.01 -13.50
CA ARG A 20 4.76 -11.42 -12.46
C ARG A 20 4.06 -11.09 -11.17
N GLN A 21 3.57 -12.13 -10.48
CA GLN A 21 2.91 -12.04 -9.18
C GLN A 21 3.57 -10.94 -8.35
N GLY A 22 2.82 -9.86 -8.08
CA GLY A 22 3.25 -8.80 -7.19
C GLY A 22 3.68 -9.39 -5.86
N ARG A 23 4.76 -8.87 -5.30
CA ARG A 23 5.26 -9.31 -3.99
C ARG A 23 4.35 -8.74 -2.90
N VAL A 24 3.20 -9.38 -2.67
CA VAL A 24 2.28 -9.06 -1.55
C VAL A 24 3.01 -9.30 -0.23
N LEU A 25 3.36 -8.24 0.51
CA LEU A 25 3.71 -8.39 1.92
C LEU A 25 2.39 -8.62 2.65
N HIS A 26 2.10 -9.89 2.87
CA HIS A 26 0.86 -10.33 3.49
C HIS A 26 0.90 -9.96 4.96
N VAL A 27 -0.02 -9.11 5.41
CA VAL A 27 -0.64 -9.28 6.72
C VAL A 27 -1.94 -10.04 6.45
N ARG A 28 -2.26 -11.02 7.29
CA ARG A 28 -3.42 -11.91 7.11
C ARG A 28 -4.71 -11.18 7.51
N SER A 29 -5.73 -11.29 6.65
CA SER A 29 -7.13 -11.23 7.06
C SER A 29 -7.62 -12.62 7.42
N GLY A 30 -7.99 -12.81 8.69
CA GLY A 30 -8.57 -14.04 9.20
C GLY A 30 -8.92 -13.86 10.67
N MET A 31 -10.20 -13.58 10.96
CA MET A 31 -10.77 -13.24 12.28
C MET A 31 -10.08 -12.05 12.97
N SER A 32 -10.84 -11.20 13.68
CA SER A 32 -10.17 -10.16 14.48
C SER A 32 -9.27 -10.82 15.54
N ALA A 33 -8.21 -10.13 15.96
CA ALA A 33 -7.32 -10.64 17.02
C ALA A 33 -8.10 -11.01 18.28
N GLU A 34 -9.14 -10.23 18.59
CA GLU A 34 -10.07 -10.46 19.70
C GLU A 34 -10.91 -11.73 19.51
N GLN A 35 -11.48 -11.96 18.32
CA GLN A 35 -12.25 -13.17 18.02
C GLN A 35 -11.40 -14.43 18.10
N THR A 36 -10.17 -14.35 17.59
CA THR A 36 -9.21 -15.46 17.63
C THR A 36 -8.80 -15.77 19.06
N LEU A 37 -8.57 -14.74 19.88
CA LEU A 37 -8.27 -14.90 21.30
C LEU A 37 -9.47 -15.50 22.07
N ALA A 38 -10.67 -14.98 21.85
CA ALA A 38 -11.89 -15.46 22.51
C ALA A 38 -12.17 -16.93 22.18
N LEU A 39 -12.04 -17.34 20.92
CA LEU A 39 -12.21 -18.73 20.51
C LEU A 39 -11.20 -19.66 21.21
N ARG A 40 -9.93 -19.24 21.31
CA ARG A 40 -8.87 -20.02 21.96
C ARG A 40 -9.12 -20.15 23.46
N VAL A 41 -9.45 -19.05 24.13
CA VAL A 41 -9.79 -19.04 25.56
C VAL A 41 -10.98 -19.97 25.81
N GLY A 42 -12.03 -19.89 24.98
CA GLY A 42 -13.17 -20.80 25.07
C GLY A 42 -12.78 -22.27 24.91
N LEU A 43 -11.94 -22.59 23.94
CA LEU A 43 -11.47 -23.97 23.72
C LEU A 43 -10.62 -24.49 24.88
N VAL A 44 -9.77 -23.65 25.46
CA VAL A 44 -8.96 -24.01 26.64
C VAL A 44 -9.84 -24.23 27.86
N ILE A 45 -10.86 -23.39 28.09
CA ILE A 45 -11.84 -23.59 29.17
C ILE A 45 -12.54 -24.94 29.02
N VAL A 46 -12.95 -25.31 27.80
CA VAL A 46 -13.58 -26.62 27.52
C VAL A 46 -12.62 -27.77 27.83
N LEU A 47 -11.35 -27.66 27.43
CA LEU A 47 -10.35 -28.71 27.71
C LEU A 47 -10.04 -28.83 29.21
N ILE A 48 -9.94 -27.71 29.93
CA ILE A 48 -9.75 -27.71 31.39
C ILE A 48 -10.97 -28.34 32.09
N ALA A 49 -12.19 -27.98 31.67
CA ALA A 49 -13.41 -28.58 32.18
C ALA A 49 -13.45 -30.09 31.93
N LEU A 50 -12.95 -30.56 30.77
CA LEU A 50 -12.81 -31.98 30.46
C LEU A 50 -11.81 -32.68 31.42
N VAL A 51 -10.66 -32.07 31.71
CA VAL A 51 -9.68 -32.62 32.67
C VAL A 51 -10.29 -32.69 34.07
N ILE A 52 -10.96 -31.63 34.53
CA ILE A 52 -11.65 -31.60 35.83
C ILE A 52 -12.71 -32.71 35.88
N ALA A 53 -13.50 -32.89 34.83
CA ALA A 53 -14.51 -33.94 34.77
C ALA A 53 -13.87 -35.35 34.85
N VAL A 54 -12.79 -35.59 34.10
CA VAL A 54 -12.05 -36.87 34.14
C VAL A 54 -11.56 -37.17 35.55
N PHE A 55 -10.91 -36.22 36.22
CA PHE A 55 -10.46 -36.40 37.59
C PHE A 55 -11.60 -36.50 38.61
N TRP A 56 -12.73 -35.83 38.37
CA TRP A 56 -13.91 -35.97 39.21
C TRP A 56 -14.50 -37.38 39.19
N PHE A 57 -14.58 -37.99 38.01
CA PHE A 57 -15.06 -39.37 37.87
C PHE A 57 -14.04 -40.42 38.36
N ASP A 58 -12.75 -40.10 38.32
CA ASP A 58 -11.66 -41.00 38.76
C ASP A 58 -11.11 -40.67 40.17
N ARG A 59 -11.81 -39.82 40.94
CA ARG A 59 -11.32 -39.30 42.23
C ARG A 59 -10.97 -40.38 43.24
N ASP A 60 -11.63 -41.54 43.19
CA ASP A 60 -11.38 -42.65 44.11
C ASP A 60 -10.02 -43.32 43.84
N GLY A 61 -9.43 -43.07 42.67
CA GLY A 61 -8.08 -43.48 42.31
C GLY A 61 -6.98 -42.48 42.69
N LEU A 62 -7.36 -41.30 43.19
CA LEU A 62 -6.47 -40.24 43.66
C LEU A 62 -6.35 -40.28 45.19
N LYS A 63 -5.22 -39.82 45.71
CA LYS A 63 -5.01 -39.71 47.16
C LYS A 63 -4.30 -38.40 47.49
N ASP A 64 -4.91 -37.63 48.39
CA ASP A 64 -4.25 -36.52 49.08
C ASP A 64 -3.33 -37.08 50.17
N GLN A 65 -2.09 -36.60 50.24
CA GLN A 65 -1.11 -37.02 51.25
C GLN A 65 -1.35 -36.39 52.63
N ILE A 66 -2.16 -35.33 52.72
CA ILE A 66 -2.40 -34.59 53.96
C ILE A 66 -3.50 -35.27 54.79
N ASP A 67 -4.69 -35.45 54.23
CA ASP A 67 -5.86 -35.98 54.95
C ASP A 67 -6.47 -37.26 54.32
N GLY A 68 -5.97 -37.66 53.14
CA GLY A 68 -6.42 -38.87 52.44
C GLY A 68 -7.74 -38.74 51.69
N HIS A 69 -8.39 -37.57 51.72
CA HIS A 69 -9.67 -37.32 51.06
C HIS A 69 -9.50 -36.34 49.91
N VAL A 70 -10.20 -36.59 48.79
CA VAL A 70 -10.13 -35.73 47.61
C VAL A 70 -11.47 -35.03 47.40
N SER A 71 -11.54 -33.75 47.72
CA SER A 71 -12.73 -32.91 47.53
C SER A 71 -12.75 -32.25 46.14
N PHE A 72 -13.86 -31.58 45.78
CA PHE A 72 -13.96 -30.88 44.50
C PHE A 72 -12.92 -29.75 44.34
N PRO A 73 -12.70 -28.88 45.35
CA PRO A 73 -11.59 -27.92 45.33
C PRO A 73 -10.23 -28.57 45.07
N ASP A 74 -9.97 -29.75 45.65
CA ASP A 74 -8.70 -30.46 45.47
C ASP A 74 -8.53 -30.96 44.05
N ILE A 75 -9.62 -31.38 43.39
CA ILE A 75 -9.61 -31.78 41.98
C ILE A 75 -9.40 -30.59 41.06
N LEU A 76 -10.03 -29.44 41.35
CA LEU A 76 -9.79 -28.22 40.60
C LEU A 76 -8.32 -27.80 40.72
N TYR A 77 -7.78 -27.80 41.94
CA TYR A 77 -6.38 -27.53 42.21
C TYR A 77 -5.45 -28.52 41.49
N PHE A 78 -5.70 -29.83 41.62
CA PHE A 78 -4.93 -30.89 40.98
C PHE A 78 -4.94 -30.78 39.45
N ALA A 79 -6.10 -30.49 38.86
CA ALA A 79 -6.22 -30.24 37.42
C ALA A 79 -5.36 -29.04 36.98
N MET A 80 -5.41 -27.93 37.72
CA MET A 80 -4.66 -26.72 37.39
C MET A 80 -3.15 -26.93 37.49
N ILE A 81 -2.65 -27.54 38.56
CA ILE A 81 -1.20 -27.82 38.72
C ILE A 81 -0.69 -28.87 37.73
N THR A 82 -1.57 -29.80 37.30
CA THR A 82 -1.23 -30.83 36.32
C THR A 82 -1.14 -30.25 34.91
N VAL A 83 -2.13 -29.45 34.51
CA VAL A 83 -2.16 -28.78 33.19
C VAL A 83 -1.00 -27.78 33.07
N THR A 84 -0.68 -27.05 34.13
CA THR A 84 0.46 -26.12 34.17
C THR A 84 1.81 -26.83 34.29
N THR A 85 1.85 -28.16 34.39
CA THR A 85 3.07 -28.97 34.55
C THR A 85 3.89 -28.65 35.81
N VAL A 86 3.27 -28.05 36.83
CA VAL A 86 3.92 -27.77 38.12
C VAL A 86 4.06 -29.05 38.94
N GLY A 87 2.95 -29.77 39.11
CA GLY A 87 2.92 -31.11 39.73
C GLY A 87 3.61 -31.19 41.09
N TYR A 88 3.12 -30.46 42.09
CA TYR A 88 3.72 -30.46 43.45
C TYR A 88 3.81 -31.84 44.10
N GLY A 89 2.95 -32.79 43.71
CA GLY A 89 2.99 -34.18 44.18
C GLY A 89 2.31 -34.40 45.53
N ASP A 90 1.54 -33.42 46.00
CA ASP A 90 0.66 -33.46 47.16
C ASP A 90 -0.59 -34.33 46.94
N ILE A 91 -1.16 -34.29 45.74
CA ILE A 91 -2.20 -35.22 45.27
C ILE A 91 -1.61 -36.10 44.17
N VAL A 92 -1.78 -37.42 44.28
CA VAL A 92 -1.20 -38.39 43.33
C VAL A 92 -2.15 -39.52 42.96
N PRO A 93 -2.08 -40.05 41.72
CA PRO A 93 -2.81 -41.25 41.33
C PRO A 93 -2.19 -42.50 41.95
N VAL A 94 -2.93 -43.15 42.84
CA VAL A 94 -2.49 -44.36 43.55
C VAL A 94 -2.98 -45.64 42.86
N SER A 95 -4.08 -45.58 42.12
CA SER A 95 -4.62 -46.74 41.40
C SER A 95 -3.97 -46.93 40.02
N HIS A 96 -3.92 -48.18 39.53
CA HIS A 96 -3.43 -48.48 38.19
C HIS A 96 -4.27 -47.80 37.10
N THR A 97 -5.59 -47.74 37.28
CA THR A 97 -6.52 -47.09 36.37
C THR A 97 -6.27 -45.59 36.31
N ALA A 98 -6.09 -44.93 37.45
CA ALA A 98 -5.86 -43.48 37.50
C ALA A 98 -4.54 -43.07 36.82
N ARG A 99 -3.49 -43.88 36.99
CA ARG A 99 -2.21 -43.66 36.27
C ARG A 99 -2.36 -43.79 34.76
N LEU A 100 -3.17 -44.75 34.29
CA LEU A 100 -3.44 -44.91 32.85
C LEU A 100 -4.28 -43.76 32.30
N ILE A 101 -5.29 -43.30 33.05
CA ILE A 101 -6.12 -42.15 32.68
C ILE A 101 -5.26 -40.87 32.60
N ASP A 102 -4.41 -40.63 33.59
CA ASP A 102 -3.51 -39.47 33.59
C ASP A 102 -2.52 -39.50 32.41
N ALA A 103 -1.95 -40.68 32.13
CA ALA A 103 -1.00 -40.86 31.03
C ALA A 103 -1.63 -40.78 29.63
N PHE A 104 -2.79 -41.39 29.41
CA PHE A 104 -3.37 -41.54 28.07
C PHE A 104 -4.53 -40.58 27.76
N ALA A 105 -5.16 -39.99 28.77
CA ALA A 105 -6.22 -38.99 28.57
C ALA A 105 -5.74 -37.58 28.94
N VAL A 106 -5.28 -37.38 30.18
CA VAL A 106 -4.96 -36.03 30.69
C VAL A 106 -3.70 -35.47 30.04
N THR A 107 -2.64 -36.28 29.89
CA THR A 107 -1.38 -35.84 29.29
C THR A 107 -1.54 -35.34 27.85
N PRO A 108 -2.26 -36.03 26.93
CA PRO A 108 -2.56 -35.48 25.61
C PRO A 108 -3.35 -34.18 25.67
N ILE A 109 -4.41 -34.08 26.50
CA ILE A 109 -5.21 -32.86 26.63
C ILE A 109 -4.33 -31.68 27.07
N ARG A 110 -3.45 -31.91 28.07
CA ARG A 110 -2.46 -30.93 28.53
C ARG A 110 -1.55 -30.47 27.39
N ILE A 111 -1.02 -31.40 26.61
CA ILE A 111 -0.16 -31.09 25.45
C ILE A 111 -0.93 -30.23 24.42
N PHE A 112 -2.20 -30.53 24.15
CA PHE A 112 -3.04 -29.71 23.27
C PHE A 112 -3.25 -28.29 23.80
N ILE A 113 -3.54 -28.11 25.10
CA ILE A 113 -3.65 -26.79 25.75
C ILE A 113 -2.38 -25.96 25.51
N TRP A 114 -1.21 -26.55 25.74
CA TRP A 114 0.07 -25.88 25.48
C TRP A 114 0.29 -25.57 24.00
N PHE A 115 -0.07 -26.47 23.07
CA PHE A 115 0.05 -26.21 21.62
C PHE A 115 -0.86 -25.08 21.12
N ILE A 116 -2.06 -24.92 21.68
CA ILE A 116 -2.97 -23.83 21.32
C ILE A 116 -2.34 -22.47 21.60
N PHE A 117 -1.61 -22.33 22.71
CA PHE A 117 -0.92 -21.09 23.04
C PHE A 117 0.45 -21.00 22.35
N LEU A 118 1.29 -22.04 22.44
CA LEU A 118 2.65 -22.06 21.91
C LEU A 118 2.69 -21.96 20.39
N GLY A 119 1.80 -22.65 19.68
CA GLY A 119 1.71 -22.59 18.22
C GLY A 119 1.46 -21.18 17.70
N THR A 120 0.75 -20.37 18.48
CA THR A 120 0.34 -19.02 18.07
C THR A 120 1.37 -17.97 18.44
N ALA A 121 2.04 -18.14 19.59
CA ALA A 121 3.24 -17.39 19.92
C ALA A 121 4.34 -17.64 18.88
N TYR A 122 4.50 -18.89 18.44
CA TYR A 122 5.41 -19.24 17.36
C TYR A 122 5.00 -18.61 16.02
N GLU A 123 3.74 -18.75 15.59
CA GLU A 123 3.25 -18.11 14.37
C GLU A 123 3.48 -16.59 14.37
N PHE A 124 3.17 -15.91 15.48
CA PHE A 124 3.35 -14.47 15.60
C PHE A 124 4.82 -14.04 15.54
N VAL A 125 5.69 -14.72 16.30
CA VAL A 125 7.13 -14.41 16.32
C VAL A 125 7.78 -14.71 14.97
N VAL A 126 7.47 -15.87 14.38
CA VAL A 126 8.04 -16.26 13.10
C VAL A 126 7.53 -15.39 11.96
N GLN A 127 6.23 -15.07 11.93
CA GLN A 127 5.68 -14.13 10.94
C GLN A 127 6.38 -12.79 11.02
N ARG A 128 6.54 -12.23 12.22
CA ARG A 128 7.24 -10.94 12.41
C ARG A 128 8.69 -10.99 11.92
N ILE A 129 9.44 -12.05 12.26
CA ILE A 129 10.82 -12.23 11.80
C ILE A 129 10.89 -12.33 10.26
N ILE A 130 9.98 -13.10 9.64
CA ILE A 130 9.92 -13.26 8.19
C ILE A 130 9.56 -11.94 7.52
N GLU A 131 8.59 -11.20 8.05
CA GLU A 131 8.18 -9.88 7.55
C GLU A 131 9.33 -8.88 7.63
N ASP A 132 10.01 -8.78 8.78
CA ASP A 132 11.15 -7.89 8.98
C ASP A 132 12.31 -8.23 8.02
N PHE A 133 12.59 -9.52 7.83
CA PHE A 133 13.62 -9.97 6.89
C PHE A 133 13.24 -9.64 5.44
N ARG A 134 11.97 -9.88 5.07
CA ARG A 134 11.45 -9.57 3.73
C ARG A 134 11.46 -8.08 3.45
N MET A 135 11.05 -7.26 4.41
CA MET A 135 11.10 -5.80 4.34
C MET A 135 12.54 -5.31 4.17
N SER A 136 13.46 -5.81 4.98
CA SER A 136 14.89 -5.47 4.87
C SER A 136 15.46 -5.79 3.49
N ARG A 137 15.03 -6.89 2.85
CA ARG A 137 15.46 -7.24 1.49
C ARG A 137 14.86 -6.31 0.42
N ILE A 138 13.61 -5.88 0.59
CA ILE A 138 12.96 -4.93 -0.32
C ILE A 138 13.66 -3.57 -0.22
N GLN A 139 13.85 -3.06 1.00
CA GLN A 139 14.49 -1.76 1.27
C GLN A 139 15.88 -1.63 0.63
N LYS A 140 16.67 -2.72 0.57
CA LYS A 140 17.97 -2.73 -0.13
C LYS A 140 17.89 -2.37 -1.62
N HIS A 141 16.73 -2.54 -2.25
CA HIS A 141 16.51 -2.23 -3.67
C HIS A 141 15.68 -0.95 -3.88
N LEU A 142 15.28 -0.26 -2.80
CA LEU A 142 14.50 0.97 -2.85
C LEU A 142 15.42 2.20 -2.92
N GLN A 143 15.82 2.53 -4.15
CA GLN A 143 16.52 3.77 -4.47
C GLN A 143 15.94 4.39 -5.74
N GLY A 144 15.66 5.70 -5.70
CA GLY A 144 15.05 6.41 -6.82
C GLY A 144 13.64 5.91 -7.17
N HIS A 145 12.98 5.26 -6.22
CA HIS A 145 11.61 4.75 -6.32
C HIS A 145 10.59 5.86 -6.04
N ILE A 146 9.32 5.57 -6.29
CA ILE A 146 8.19 6.45 -6.03
C ILE A 146 7.43 5.91 -4.84
N VAL A 147 7.09 6.79 -3.89
CA VAL A 147 6.24 6.44 -2.75
C VAL A 147 4.88 7.10 -2.97
N LEU A 148 3.81 6.32 -2.91
CA LEU A 148 2.43 6.76 -3.04
C LEU A 148 1.71 6.59 -1.70
N CYS A 149 1.43 7.70 -1.03
CA CYS A 149 0.70 7.74 0.23
C CYS A 149 -0.79 7.90 -0.05
N GLY A 150 -1.54 6.80 0.06
CA GLY A 150 -2.98 6.69 -0.20
C GLY A 150 -3.26 6.04 -1.55
N PHE A 151 -3.99 4.93 -1.52
CA PHE A 151 -4.40 4.13 -2.69
C PHE A 151 -5.92 4.14 -2.87
N GLY A 152 -6.54 5.30 -2.63
CA GLY A 152 -7.92 5.56 -3.06
C GLY A 152 -8.00 5.79 -4.57
N HIS A 153 -9.13 6.31 -5.06
CA HIS A 153 -9.38 6.50 -6.49
C HIS A 153 -8.28 7.32 -7.21
N SER A 154 -7.94 8.51 -6.70
CA SER A 154 -6.90 9.35 -7.30
C SER A 154 -5.51 8.72 -7.20
N GLY A 155 -5.20 8.04 -6.09
CA GLY A 155 -3.91 7.36 -5.90
C GLY A 155 -3.73 6.18 -6.85
N PHE A 156 -4.78 5.37 -7.02
CA PHE A 156 -4.82 4.26 -7.96
C PHE A 156 -4.56 4.72 -9.41
N ILE A 157 -5.28 5.76 -9.87
CA ILE A 157 -5.08 6.33 -11.21
C ILE A 157 -3.66 6.88 -11.34
N ALA A 158 -3.16 7.61 -10.35
CA ALA A 158 -1.80 8.14 -10.36
C ALA A 158 -0.76 7.01 -10.46
N ALA A 159 -0.95 5.90 -9.75
CA ALA A 159 -0.05 4.75 -9.81
C ALA A 159 -0.04 4.11 -11.21
N GLN A 160 -1.22 3.86 -11.79
CA GLN A 160 -1.33 3.29 -13.14
C GLN A 160 -0.71 4.18 -14.21
N GLU A 161 -1.01 5.47 -14.17
CA GLU A 161 -0.48 6.44 -15.13
C GLU A 161 1.05 6.57 -14.99
N THR A 162 1.57 6.47 -13.77
CA THR A 162 3.01 6.44 -13.50
C THR A 162 3.65 5.20 -14.15
N VAL A 163 3.00 4.04 -14.07
CA VAL A 163 3.45 2.82 -14.75
C VAL A 163 3.41 2.96 -16.26
N ALA A 164 2.33 3.51 -16.79
CA ALA A 164 2.17 3.76 -18.22
C ALA A 164 3.27 4.71 -18.76
N LYS A 165 3.74 5.66 -17.94
CA LYS A 165 4.90 6.53 -18.24
C LYS A 165 6.27 5.85 -18.13
N GLY A 166 6.31 4.52 -17.97
CA GLY A 166 7.54 3.72 -17.99
C GLY A 166 8.20 3.51 -16.63
N HIS A 167 7.53 3.86 -15.53
CA HIS A 167 8.02 3.52 -14.18
C HIS A 167 7.58 2.10 -13.80
N PRO A 168 8.50 1.15 -13.57
CA PRO A 168 8.12 -0.23 -13.27
C PRO A 168 7.38 -0.34 -11.93
N CYS A 169 6.37 -1.22 -11.84
CA CYS A 169 5.56 -1.41 -10.64
C CYS A 169 6.39 -1.72 -9.39
N GLU A 170 7.50 -2.44 -9.55
CA GLU A 170 8.41 -2.80 -8.46
C GLU A 170 9.19 -1.60 -7.87
N ARG A 171 9.13 -0.44 -8.53
CA ARG A 171 9.68 0.83 -8.04
C ARG A 171 8.60 1.77 -7.49
N ILE A 172 7.40 1.28 -7.26
CA ILE A 172 6.30 2.05 -6.68
C ILE A 172 5.89 1.39 -5.37
N VAL A 173 6.09 2.11 -4.27
CA VAL A 173 5.71 1.70 -2.91
C VAL A 173 4.42 2.43 -2.54
N VAL A 174 3.38 1.68 -2.25
CA VAL A 174 2.05 2.17 -1.90
C VAL A 174 1.85 2.04 -0.40
N ILE A 175 1.44 3.12 0.26
CA ILE A 175 1.11 3.17 1.69
C ILE A 175 -0.37 3.48 1.84
N ASP A 176 -1.13 2.66 2.55
CA ASP A 176 -2.53 2.91 2.87
C ASP A 176 -2.89 2.21 4.19
N GLN A 177 -3.88 2.73 4.91
CA GLN A 177 -4.37 2.16 6.16
C GLN A 177 -5.36 1.01 5.92
N SER A 178 -5.97 0.94 4.73
CA SER A 178 -6.92 -0.10 4.35
C SER A 178 -6.20 -1.33 3.82
N GLU A 179 -6.38 -2.46 4.48
CA GLU A 179 -5.86 -3.77 4.04
C GLU A 179 -6.37 -4.15 2.65
N GLU A 180 -7.64 -3.85 2.36
CA GLU A 180 -8.26 -4.09 1.04
C GLU A 180 -7.52 -3.33 -0.07
N ARG A 181 -7.21 -2.04 0.15
CA ARG A 181 -6.50 -1.23 -0.84
C ARG A 181 -5.06 -1.69 -1.05
N ILE A 182 -4.38 -2.11 0.03
CA ILE A 182 -3.04 -2.69 -0.08
C ILE A 182 -3.05 -4.00 -0.84
N ARG A 183 -4.07 -4.84 -0.63
CA ARG A 183 -4.28 -6.07 -1.41
C ARG A 183 -4.45 -5.75 -2.89
N LEU A 184 -5.32 -4.80 -3.24
CA LEU A 184 -5.52 -4.36 -4.62
C LEU A 184 -4.23 -3.81 -5.25
N ALA A 185 -3.46 -3.02 -4.50
CA ALA A 185 -2.17 -2.51 -4.97
C ALA A 185 -1.19 -3.65 -5.27
N ALA A 186 -1.15 -4.67 -4.42
CA ALA A 186 -0.25 -5.80 -4.60
C ALA A 186 -0.70 -6.72 -5.75
N GLU A 187 -2.01 -6.91 -5.94
CA GLU A 187 -2.59 -7.61 -7.11
C GLU A 187 -2.24 -6.88 -8.42
N ALA A 188 -2.16 -5.54 -8.40
CA ALA A 188 -1.69 -4.71 -9.51
C ALA A 188 -0.16 -4.71 -9.70
N GLY A 189 0.60 -5.41 -8.85
CA GLY A 189 2.06 -5.57 -8.97
C GLY A 189 2.88 -4.54 -8.19
N PHE A 190 2.26 -3.62 -7.45
CA PHE A 190 2.97 -2.64 -6.61
C PHE A 190 3.51 -3.26 -5.32
N ILE A 191 4.44 -2.56 -4.68
CA ILE A 191 4.87 -2.90 -3.31
C ILE A 191 3.89 -2.24 -2.34
N GLY A 192 3.07 -3.03 -1.63
CA GLY A 192 2.14 -2.53 -0.63
C GLY A 192 2.73 -2.48 0.78
N LEU A 193 2.50 -1.40 1.51
CA LEU A 193 2.85 -1.19 2.91
C LEU A 193 1.60 -0.75 3.69
N LEU A 194 1.07 -1.65 4.53
CA LEU A 194 -0.05 -1.34 5.41
C LEU A 194 0.43 -0.41 6.53
N GLY A 195 -0.18 0.76 6.65
CA GLY A 195 0.15 1.70 7.71
C GLY A 195 -0.36 3.11 7.47
N ASP A 196 -0.25 3.94 8.50
CA ASP A 196 -0.55 5.35 8.40
C ASP A 196 0.65 6.13 7.82
N ALA A 197 0.45 6.76 6.68
CA ALA A 197 1.46 7.60 6.05
C ALA A 197 1.83 8.85 6.88
N THR A 198 1.04 9.22 7.89
CA THR A 198 1.42 10.30 8.82
C THR A 198 2.55 9.89 9.77
N SER A 199 2.73 8.58 9.99
CA SER A 199 3.75 8.02 10.87
C SER A 199 5.13 8.07 10.24
N GLU A 200 6.08 8.67 10.95
CA GLU A 200 7.49 8.69 10.60
C GLU A 200 8.07 7.27 10.43
N GLU A 201 7.64 6.31 11.26
CA GLU A 201 8.07 4.92 11.19
C GLU A 201 7.69 4.29 9.85
N ILE A 202 6.47 4.51 9.38
CA ILE A 202 5.95 3.95 8.13
C ILE A 202 6.65 4.59 6.93
N LEU A 203 6.84 5.91 6.93
CA LEU A 203 7.58 6.62 5.88
C LEU A 203 9.05 6.21 5.82
N THR A 204 9.67 5.96 6.96
CA THR A 204 11.04 5.44 7.06
C THR A 204 11.12 4.02 6.50
N ARG A 205 10.14 3.15 6.82
CA ARG A 205 10.04 1.80 6.24
C ARG A 205 9.87 1.81 4.72
N ALA A 206 9.24 2.84 4.17
CA ALA A 206 9.11 3.06 2.73
C ALA A 206 10.35 3.72 2.09
N CYS A 207 11.42 3.97 2.85
CA CYS A 207 12.66 4.59 2.39
C CYS A 207 12.45 5.95 1.70
N VAL A 208 11.59 6.81 2.26
CA VAL A 208 11.28 8.14 1.71
C VAL A 208 12.53 9.02 1.51
N GLY A 209 13.57 8.85 2.32
CA GLY A 209 14.85 9.54 2.19
C GLY A 209 15.61 9.26 0.89
N SER A 210 15.42 8.08 0.28
CA SER A 210 16.03 7.70 -1.01
C SER A 210 15.05 7.70 -2.18
N ALA A 211 13.79 8.10 -1.93
CA ALA A 211 12.76 8.14 -2.95
C ALA A 211 13.00 9.28 -3.93
N LYS A 212 12.74 9.05 -5.22
CA LYS A 212 12.75 10.09 -6.26
C LYS A 212 11.60 11.07 -6.08
N THR A 213 10.42 10.57 -5.72
CA THR A 213 9.21 11.38 -5.59
C THR A 213 8.24 10.72 -4.61
N VAL A 214 7.57 11.55 -3.80
CA VAL A 214 6.46 11.15 -2.94
C VAL A 214 5.18 11.79 -3.46
N ILE A 215 4.17 10.98 -3.75
CA ILE A 215 2.83 11.42 -4.13
C ILE A 215 1.91 11.22 -2.92
N VAL A 216 1.26 12.28 -2.46
CA VAL A 216 0.36 12.23 -1.30
C VAL A 216 -1.08 12.40 -1.75
N SER A 217 -1.88 11.35 -1.63
CA SER A 217 -3.29 11.27 -1.99
C SER A 217 -4.11 10.57 -0.90
N SER A 218 -3.99 11.07 0.34
CA SER A 218 -4.69 10.55 1.54
C SER A 218 -6.21 10.79 1.52
N GLY A 219 -6.71 11.64 0.63
CA GLY A 219 -8.13 11.97 0.50
C GLY A 219 -8.64 13.04 1.47
N ARG A 220 -7.81 13.50 2.40
CA ARG A 220 -8.09 14.64 3.30
C ARG A 220 -6.91 15.60 3.32
N ASP A 221 -7.19 16.90 3.27
CA ASP A 221 -6.15 17.92 3.14
C ASP A 221 -5.27 18.03 4.40
N ASP A 222 -5.86 17.88 5.59
CA ASP A 222 -5.14 17.87 6.87
C ASP A 222 -4.12 16.73 6.94
N THR A 223 -4.55 15.51 6.58
CA THR A 223 -3.67 14.35 6.47
C THR A 223 -2.61 14.56 5.39
N THR A 224 -2.97 15.09 4.22
CA THR A 224 -1.99 15.40 3.15
C THR A 224 -0.92 16.35 3.65
N ILE A 225 -1.29 17.46 4.31
CA ILE A 225 -0.35 18.45 4.84
C ILE A 225 0.57 17.82 5.90
N LEU A 226 0.02 17.02 6.82
CA LEU A 226 0.82 16.34 7.84
C LEU A 226 1.84 15.38 7.22
N VAL A 227 1.43 14.55 6.25
CA VAL A 227 2.35 13.66 5.53
C VAL A 227 3.45 14.48 4.83
N ILE A 228 3.10 15.59 4.18
CA ILE A 228 4.08 16.46 3.51
C ILE A 228 5.11 17.01 4.50
N LEU A 229 4.66 17.47 5.68
CA LEU A 229 5.55 17.93 6.76
C LEU A 229 6.49 16.82 7.22
N THR A 230 5.96 15.62 7.51
CA THR A 230 6.77 14.48 7.98
C THR A 230 7.78 14.04 6.90
N VAL A 231 7.37 13.98 5.63
CA VAL A 231 8.26 13.66 4.51
C VAL A 231 9.37 14.71 4.38
N ARG A 232 9.04 16.01 4.47
CA ARG A 232 10.03 17.08 4.37
C ARG A 232 10.99 17.11 5.55
N HIS A 233 10.53 16.73 6.75
CA HIS A 233 11.38 16.53 7.93
C HIS A 233 12.39 15.38 7.72
N LEU A 234 11.94 14.26 7.15
CA LEU A 234 12.78 13.10 6.86
C LEU A 234 13.72 13.29 5.67
N SER A 235 13.32 14.09 4.69
CA SER A 235 14.10 14.35 3.48
C SER A 235 13.88 15.74 2.94
N ALA A 236 14.89 16.60 3.09
CA ALA A 236 14.88 17.94 2.53
C ALA A 236 14.94 17.97 0.98
N GLY A 237 15.41 16.89 0.33
CA GLY A 237 15.64 16.86 -1.12
C GLY A 237 14.62 16.09 -1.95
N THR A 238 13.73 15.31 -1.33
CA THR A 238 12.75 14.50 -2.06
C THR A 238 11.67 15.40 -2.67
N LYS A 239 11.30 15.14 -3.94
CA LYS A 239 10.20 15.84 -4.60
C LYS A 239 8.86 15.37 -4.02
N ILE A 240 7.99 16.30 -3.61
CA ILE A 240 6.69 16.02 -3.00
C ILE A 240 5.57 16.59 -3.87
N VAL A 241 4.64 15.72 -4.28
CA VAL A 241 3.42 16.09 -5.01
C VAL A 241 2.21 15.84 -4.12
N GLY A 242 1.51 16.91 -3.72
CA GLY A 242 0.35 16.83 -2.83
C GLY A 242 -0.99 16.95 -3.58
N ASN A 243 -1.95 16.09 -3.24
CA ASN A 243 -3.35 16.21 -3.65
C ASN A 243 -4.13 17.00 -2.59
N ILE A 244 -4.62 18.19 -2.96
CA ILE A 244 -5.36 19.10 -2.09
C ILE A 244 -6.72 19.43 -2.70
N LYS A 245 -7.80 19.20 -1.94
CA LYS A 245 -9.18 19.41 -2.39
C LYS A 245 -9.61 20.87 -2.26
N GLN A 246 -9.31 21.51 -1.13
CA GLN A 246 -9.74 22.88 -0.85
C GLN A 246 -8.68 23.89 -1.27
N GLU A 247 -9.09 24.91 -2.00
CA GLU A 247 -8.17 25.93 -2.54
C GLU A 247 -7.40 26.69 -1.45
N GLU A 248 -8.05 26.94 -0.33
CA GLU A 248 -7.48 27.59 0.87
C GLU A 248 -6.26 26.82 1.42
N ASN A 249 -6.27 25.49 1.30
CA ASN A 249 -5.21 24.62 1.80
C ASN A 249 -4.01 24.51 0.86
N ILE A 250 -4.11 24.98 -0.40
CA ILE A 250 -3.02 24.91 -1.38
C ILE A 250 -1.81 25.71 -0.88
N LYS A 251 -2.05 26.88 -0.29
CA LYS A 251 -0.98 27.72 0.26
C LYS A 251 -0.29 27.01 1.44
N LEU A 252 -1.06 26.39 2.33
CA LEU A 252 -0.52 25.64 3.47
C LEU A 252 0.33 24.47 3.01
N ALA A 253 -0.15 23.65 2.06
CA ALA A 253 0.62 22.53 1.52
C ALA A 253 1.96 22.96 0.90
N LYS A 254 1.99 24.08 0.17
CA LYS A 254 3.25 24.64 -0.36
C LYS A 254 4.19 25.09 0.75
N LEU A 255 3.69 25.81 1.76
CA LEU A 255 4.48 26.26 2.91
C LEU A 255 5.02 25.09 3.75
N SER A 256 4.29 23.97 3.79
CA SER A 256 4.72 22.72 4.41
C SER A 256 5.80 21.97 3.64
N GLY A 257 6.16 22.44 2.44
CA GLY A 257 7.23 21.86 1.63
C GLY A 257 6.75 21.01 0.46
N ALA A 258 5.50 21.12 0.00
CA ALA A 258 5.09 20.52 -1.27
C ALA A 258 5.77 21.24 -2.44
N ASP A 259 6.46 20.51 -3.32
CA ASP A 259 7.03 21.08 -4.54
C ASP A 259 5.96 21.35 -5.60
N LEU A 260 4.94 20.49 -5.65
CA LEU A 260 3.79 20.64 -6.52
C LEU A 260 2.51 20.29 -5.76
N VAL A 261 1.47 21.08 -5.97
CA VAL A 261 0.13 20.82 -5.42
C VAL A 261 -0.85 20.72 -6.58
N VAL A 262 -1.56 19.60 -6.64
CA VAL A 262 -2.63 19.34 -7.62
C VAL A 262 -3.96 19.39 -6.89
N SER A 263 -4.94 20.09 -7.49
CA SER A 263 -6.31 20.13 -7.00
C SER A 263 -7.27 19.55 -8.02
N PRO A 264 -7.56 18.24 -7.96
CA PRO A 264 -8.47 17.57 -8.88
C PRO A 264 -9.88 18.19 -8.91
N PRO A 265 -10.52 18.56 -7.77
CA PRO A 265 -11.84 19.20 -7.80
C PRO A 265 -11.85 20.49 -8.61
N ARG A 266 -10.80 21.31 -8.50
CA ARG A 266 -10.69 22.57 -9.24
C ARG A 266 -10.53 22.35 -10.74
N ILE A 267 -9.67 21.40 -11.14
CA ILE A 267 -9.48 21.04 -12.56
C ILE A 267 -10.78 20.48 -13.14
N GLY A 268 -11.44 19.56 -12.42
CA GLY A 268 -12.74 19.03 -12.82
C GLY A 268 -13.81 20.12 -12.96
N GLY A 269 -13.82 21.11 -12.05
CA GLY A 269 -14.68 22.28 -12.12
C GLY A 269 -14.50 23.10 -13.41
N TYR A 270 -13.26 23.38 -13.80
CA TYR A 270 -12.96 24.08 -15.05
C TYR A 270 -13.43 23.29 -16.28
N LEU A 271 -13.20 21.97 -16.30
CA LEU A 271 -13.63 21.11 -17.40
C LEU A 271 -15.16 21.01 -17.49
N MET A 272 -15.87 20.98 -16.36
CA MET A 272 -17.33 20.98 -16.32
C MET A 272 -17.92 22.30 -16.81
N ALA A 273 -17.32 23.43 -16.43
CA ALA A 273 -17.74 24.75 -16.89
C ALA A 273 -17.52 24.91 -18.40
N ASP A 274 -16.35 24.49 -18.91
CA ASP A 274 -16.03 24.55 -20.33
C ASP A 274 -16.94 23.63 -21.18
N ALA A 275 -17.31 22.47 -20.63
CA ALA A 275 -18.21 21.52 -21.29
C ALA A 275 -19.63 22.04 -21.52
N VAL A 276 -20.02 23.16 -20.91
CA VAL A 276 -21.31 23.83 -21.18
C VAL A 276 -21.33 24.43 -22.59
N GLU A 277 -20.22 25.02 -23.02
CA GLU A 277 -20.11 25.74 -24.29
C GLU A 277 -19.40 24.91 -25.37
N THR A 278 -18.55 23.95 -24.97
CA THR A 278 -17.74 23.17 -25.90
C THR A 278 -17.91 21.67 -25.73
N SER A 279 -18.03 20.94 -26.84
CA SER A 279 -18.17 19.46 -26.81
C SER A 279 -16.85 18.70 -27.04
N HIS A 280 -15.77 19.40 -27.39
CA HIS A 280 -14.53 18.77 -27.87
C HIS A 280 -13.28 19.14 -27.07
N ALA A 281 -13.28 20.26 -26.32
CA ALA A 281 -12.09 20.69 -25.60
C ALA A 281 -11.78 19.79 -24.39
N THR A 282 -12.80 19.43 -23.59
CA THR A 282 -12.60 18.51 -22.44
C THR A 282 -12.05 17.14 -22.85
N PRO A 283 -12.63 16.41 -23.85
CA PRO A 283 -12.04 15.17 -24.34
C PRO A 283 -10.61 15.33 -24.85
N PHE A 284 -10.31 16.42 -25.56
CA PHE A 284 -8.96 16.72 -26.04
C PHE A 284 -7.96 16.94 -24.89
N LEU A 285 -8.36 17.66 -23.84
CA LEU A 285 -7.51 17.89 -22.67
C LEU A 285 -7.26 16.59 -21.89
N CYS A 286 -8.28 15.74 -21.75
CA CYS A 286 -8.14 14.43 -21.13
C CYS A 286 -7.20 13.50 -21.94
N ASP A 287 -7.33 13.49 -23.28
CA ASP A 287 -6.43 12.77 -24.18
C ASP A 287 -4.98 13.22 -23.99
N LEU A 288 -4.74 14.54 -23.96
CA LEU A 288 -3.41 15.12 -23.79
C LEU A 288 -2.73 14.79 -22.45
N MET A 289 -3.52 14.57 -21.39
CA MET A 289 -3.00 14.29 -20.04
C MET A 289 -2.70 12.79 -19.80
N SER A 290 -3.30 11.90 -20.59
CA SER A 290 -3.19 10.45 -20.43
C SER A 290 -2.16 9.84 -21.37
N VAL A 291 -1.42 8.83 -20.89
CA VAL A 291 -0.50 8.04 -21.74
C VAL A 291 -1.23 7.31 -22.87
N GLY A 292 -2.50 6.95 -22.67
CA GLY A 292 -3.30 6.29 -23.70
C GLY A 292 -3.79 7.22 -24.81
N GLY A 293 -3.53 8.53 -24.69
CA GLY A 293 -3.96 9.53 -25.64
C GLY A 293 -3.24 9.46 -26.98
N GLN A 294 -3.83 10.08 -27.99
CA GLN A 294 -3.20 10.22 -29.32
C GLN A 294 -2.09 11.27 -29.32
N MET A 295 -2.15 12.23 -28.38
CA MET A 295 -1.14 13.26 -28.21
C MET A 295 -0.44 13.15 -26.86
N VAL A 296 0.80 13.62 -26.82
CA VAL A 296 1.59 13.68 -25.59
C VAL A 296 2.10 15.09 -25.38
N LEU A 297 1.91 15.60 -24.17
CA LEU A 297 2.55 16.81 -23.68
C LEU A 297 3.89 16.43 -23.03
N THR A 298 5.00 16.80 -23.66
CA THR A 298 6.36 16.52 -23.17
C THR A 298 7.12 17.79 -22.83
N GLU A 299 7.88 17.74 -21.74
CA GLU A 299 8.86 18.76 -21.38
C GLU A 299 10.26 18.25 -21.77
N ARG A 300 10.96 18.96 -22.67
CA ARG A 300 12.28 18.55 -23.18
C ARG A 300 13.19 19.76 -23.44
N PRO A 301 14.51 19.62 -23.37
CA PRO A 301 15.40 20.70 -23.79
C PRO A 301 15.23 21.03 -25.28
N ALA A 302 15.53 22.27 -25.64
CA ALA A 302 15.57 22.73 -27.02
C ALA A 302 16.59 21.91 -27.84
N ALA A 303 16.17 21.41 -29.00
CA ALA A 303 17.05 20.70 -29.91
C ALA A 303 17.98 21.69 -30.64
N GLN A 304 19.14 21.20 -31.11
CA GLN A 304 20.14 22.09 -31.74
C GLN A 304 19.61 22.82 -32.97
N ASP A 305 18.71 22.19 -33.72
CA ASP A 305 18.08 22.77 -34.91
C ASP A 305 16.92 23.73 -34.59
N GLU A 306 16.45 23.78 -33.34
CA GLU A 306 15.42 24.72 -32.87
C GLU A 306 16.04 26.00 -32.29
N ILE A 307 17.29 25.95 -31.84
CA ILE A 307 18.02 27.09 -31.29
C ILE A 307 18.16 28.19 -32.36
N GLY A 308 17.88 29.43 -31.97
CA GLY A 308 17.89 30.58 -32.88
C GLY A 308 16.62 30.75 -33.71
N LYS A 309 15.65 29.83 -33.58
CA LYS A 309 14.32 29.94 -34.19
C LYS A 309 13.28 30.41 -33.17
N THR A 310 12.11 30.79 -33.66
CA THR A 310 10.95 31.10 -32.80
C THR A 310 10.11 29.84 -32.55
N MET A 311 9.23 29.87 -31.54
CA MET A 311 8.31 28.75 -31.25
C MET A 311 7.50 28.32 -32.50
N ALA A 312 7.10 29.28 -33.33
CA ALA A 312 6.32 29.03 -34.54
C ALA A 312 7.09 28.30 -35.65
N MET A 313 8.42 28.26 -35.58
CA MET A 313 9.29 27.62 -36.56
C MET A 313 9.82 26.26 -36.10
N ALA A 314 9.44 25.82 -34.89
CA ALA A 314 9.73 24.48 -34.40
C ALA A 314 8.91 23.44 -35.19
N THR A 315 9.55 22.34 -35.58
CA THR A 315 8.94 21.31 -36.44
C THR A 315 8.66 20.01 -35.70
N ALA A 316 9.29 19.79 -34.54
CA ALA A 316 9.11 18.60 -33.72
C ALA A 316 7.87 18.70 -32.80
N GLY A 317 6.72 19.10 -33.37
CA GLY A 317 5.46 19.32 -32.68
C GLY A 317 5.11 20.79 -32.43
N VAL A 318 4.04 21.01 -31.66
CA VAL A 318 3.55 22.35 -31.31
C VAL A 318 4.15 22.77 -29.97
N VAL A 319 5.08 23.73 -30.00
CA VAL A 319 5.63 24.35 -28.80
C VAL A 319 4.55 25.26 -28.19
N VAL A 320 4.07 24.91 -27.00
CA VAL A 320 3.02 25.67 -26.29
C VAL A 320 3.58 26.63 -25.24
N GLN A 321 4.78 26.36 -24.71
CA GLN A 321 5.43 27.22 -23.73
C GLN A 321 6.94 26.99 -23.73
N ILE A 322 7.72 28.03 -23.42
CA ILE A 322 9.17 27.93 -23.20
C ILE A 322 9.48 28.33 -21.76
N HIS A 323 10.30 27.54 -21.07
CA HIS A 323 10.93 27.92 -19.82
C HIS A 323 12.39 28.31 -20.11
N SER A 324 12.69 29.61 -20.04
CA SER A 324 14.02 30.18 -20.28
C SER A 324 14.45 31.02 -19.08
N ASN A 325 15.62 30.74 -18.52
CA ASN A 325 16.19 31.48 -17.38
C ASN A 325 15.22 31.65 -16.18
N GLY A 326 14.41 30.62 -15.88
CA GLY A 326 13.42 30.65 -14.79
C GLY A 326 12.15 31.45 -15.08
N ARG A 327 11.99 31.99 -16.31
CA ARG A 327 10.77 32.65 -16.76
C ARG A 327 10.00 31.75 -17.72
N ALA A 328 8.68 31.68 -17.52
CA ALA A 328 7.78 31.04 -18.47
C ALA A 328 7.32 32.02 -19.54
N ILE A 329 7.55 31.64 -20.80
CA ILE A 329 7.26 32.44 -21.99
C ILE A 329 6.03 31.83 -22.65
N PRO A 330 4.91 32.56 -22.68
CA PRO A 330 3.63 32.01 -23.10
C PRO A 330 3.55 31.83 -24.62
N PHE A 331 2.62 30.98 -25.06
CA PHE A 331 2.31 30.74 -26.48
C PHE A 331 1.98 32.02 -27.26
N THR A 332 1.44 33.05 -26.60
CA THR A 332 1.11 34.34 -27.23
C THR A 332 2.34 35.07 -27.77
N GLU A 333 3.54 34.74 -27.29
CA GLU A 333 4.81 35.31 -27.75
C GLU A 333 5.51 34.43 -28.80
N ARG A 334 4.80 33.46 -29.41
CA ARG A 334 5.37 32.44 -30.32
C ARG A 334 6.18 32.95 -31.52
N HIS A 335 5.98 34.20 -31.93
CA HIS A 335 6.68 34.83 -33.05
C HIS A 335 7.78 35.80 -32.61
N ARG A 336 7.87 36.11 -31.32
CA ARG A 336 8.74 37.16 -30.79
C ARG A 336 9.96 36.58 -30.08
N HIS A 337 9.76 35.51 -29.32
CA HIS A 337 10.86 34.92 -28.55
C HIS A 337 11.69 33.97 -29.40
N ILE A 338 13.01 34.11 -29.31
CA ILE A 338 13.99 33.26 -29.97
C ILE A 338 14.48 32.22 -28.97
N ILE A 339 14.36 30.94 -29.33
CA ILE A 339 14.78 29.81 -28.51
C ILE A 339 16.30 29.88 -28.29
N GLN A 340 16.70 29.80 -27.03
CA GLN A 340 18.09 29.82 -26.61
C GLN A 340 18.61 28.41 -26.24
N PRO A 341 19.93 28.19 -26.28
CA PRO A 341 20.52 26.96 -25.75
C PRO A 341 20.18 26.78 -24.26
N GLY A 342 19.70 25.59 -23.90
CA GLY A 342 19.32 25.26 -22.52
C GLY A 342 17.88 25.61 -22.15
N ASP A 343 17.12 26.24 -23.06
CA ASP A 343 15.69 26.42 -22.88
C ASP A 343 14.98 25.07 -22.78
N LEU A 344 13.97 25.01 -21.93
CA LEU A 344 13.12 23.84 -21.74
C LEU A 344 11.77 24.10 -22.41
N LEU A 345 11.47 23.30 -23.43
CA LEU A 345 10.29 23.44 -24.27
C LEU A 345 9.18 22.52 -23.77
N LEU A 346 7.98 23.07 -23.62
CA LEU A 346 6.76 22.30 -23.44
C LEU A 346 6.09 22.11 -24.79
N VAL A 347 6.01 20.87 -25.25
CA VAL A 347 5.66 20.53 -26.64
C VAL A 347 4.53 19.51 -26.68
N ILE A 348 3.53 19.76 -27.52
CA ILE A 348 2.50 18.80 -27.89
C ILE A 348 2.96 18.07 -29.16
N SER A 349 2.99 16.75 -29.12
CA SER A 349 3.39 15.91 -30.24
C SER A 349 2.53 14.65 -30.34
N SER A 350 2.58 13.95 -31.47
CA SER A 350 1.92 12.65 -31.64
C SER A 350 2.55 11.61 -30.71
N ALA A 351 1.72 10.83 -30.00
CA ALA A 351 2.15 9.73 -29.13
C ALA A 351 2.89 8.63 -29.91
N HIS A 352 2.47 8.41 -31.16
CA HIS A 352 3.17 7.58 -32.13
C HIS A 352 4.04 8.54 -32.91
N GLY A 353 5.29 8.75 -32.45
CA GLY A 353 6.21 9.69 -33.09
C GLY A 353 6.15 9.54 -34.60
N ASP A 354 6.10 10.66 -35.33
CA ASP A 354 5.98 10.69 -36.79
C ASP A 354 6.91 9.62 -37.36
N GLY A 355 6.31 8.50 -37.76
CA GLY A 355 7.04 7.43 -38.41
C GLY A 355 7.71 8.11 -39.57
N LYS A 356 9.05 8.11 -39.58
CA LYS A 356 9.84 8.46 -40.74
C LYS A 356 9.10 7.93 -41.96
N ALA A 357 8.64 8.85 -42.80
CA ALA A 357 8.37 8.55 -44.19
C ALA A 357 9.72 8.18 -44.84
N GLU A 358 10.26 7.01 -44.49
CA GLU A 358 11.32 6.36 -45.22
C GLU A 358 10.65 5.65 -46.41
N GLY A 359 10.67 6.36 -47.54
CA GLY A 359 10.75 5.82 -48.89
C GLY A 359 9.64 4.87 -49.36
N GLN A 360 8.76 5.40 -50.22
CA GLN A 360 8.49 4.76 -51.51
C GLN A 360 8.74 5.75 -52.64
#